data_AF-A0A158C886-F1
#
_entry.id   AF-A0A158C886-F1
#
_cell.length_a   1.000
_cell.length_b   1.000
_cell.length_c   1.000
_cell.angle_alpha   90.00
_cell.angle_beta   90.00
_cell.angle_gamma   90.00
#
_symmetry.space_group_name_H-M   'P 1'
#
loop_
_entity.id
_entity.type
_entity.pdbx_description
1 polymer ?
#
loop_
_entity_poly.entity_id
_entity_poly.type
_entity_poly.pdbx_seq_one_letter_code
_entity_poly.pdbx_strand_id
1 'polypeptide(L)'
;MTPERFRQITEAYGAAPERWPEGERAAALALVQAGDADALSALADARALDGLLDAHAVKAPSPALARRIVESAPARPARAFWRRPRIWFSGAGFIGAGAAGVAAGALLVSLLAPAPAPGENPHAGWSEQSYSGTAFGGALSDWSDQ
;
A
#
# COMPACT_ATOMS: atom_id res chain seq x y z
N MET A 1 -21.93 12.38 38.41
CA MET A 1 -21.12 13.61 38.57
C MET A 1 -22.05 14.74 39.00
N THR A 2 -21.52 15.86 39.52
CA THR A 2 -22.39 17.00 39.86
C THR A 2 -22.70 17.84 38.60
N PRO A 3 -23.84 18.53 38.53
CA PRO A 3 -24.18 19.42 37.43
C PRO A 3 -23.15 20.53 37.20
N GLU A 4 -22.53 21.05 38.26
CA GLU A 4 -21.50 22.09 38.15
C GLU A 4 -20.25 21.57 37.45
N ARG A 5 -19.84 20.32 37.74
CA ARG A 5 -18.72 19.70 37.04
C ARG A 5 -19.04 19.46 35.58
N PHE A 6 -20.26 19.03 35.27
CA PHE A 6 -20.71 18.86 33.90
C PHE A 6 -20.74 20.19 33.13
N ARG A 7 -21.16 21.29 33.77
CA ARG A 7 -21.11 22.63 33.18
C ARG A 7 -19.68 23.03 32.80
N GLN A 8 -18.71 22.82 33.69
CA GLN A 8 -17.30 23.09 33.38
C GLN A 8 -16.79 22.27 32.18
N ILE A 9 -17.20 21.01 32.07
CA ILE A 9 -16.83 20.16 30.93
C ILE A 9 -17.43 20.73 29.63
N THR A 10 -18.71 21.08 29.62
CA THR A 10 -19.38 21.60 28.43
C THR A 10 -18.89 23.00 28.03
N GLU A 11 -18.55 23.86 28.99
CA GLU A 11 -17.92 25.16 28.74
C GLU A 11 -16.51 25.03 28.14
N ALA A 12 -15.72 24.04 28.58
CA ALA A 12 -14.35 23.86 28.13
C ALA A 12 -14.20 23.05 26.82
N TYR A 13 -15.06 22.03 26.64
CA TYR A 13 -14.94 21.05 25.55
C TYR A 13 -16.09 21.12 24.53
N GLY A 14 -17.13 21.93 24.79
CA GLY A 14 -18.31 22.04 23.95
C GLY A 14 -19.32 20.92 24.17
N ALA A 15 -20.30 20.84 23.27
CA ALA A 15 -21.42 19.92 23.40
C ALA A 15 -21.15 18.49 22.91
N ALA A 16 -20.05 18.27 22.16
CA ALA A 16 -19.71 17.00 21.54
C ALA A 16 -19.12 16.00 22.56
N PRO A 17 -19.80 14.88 22.88
CA PRO A 17 -19.33 13.94 23.91
C PRO A 17 -17.97 13.31 23.61
N GLU A 18 -17.59 13.22 22.34
CA GLU A 18 -16.31 12.66 21.89
C GLU A 18 -15.12 13.51 22.34
N ARG A 19 -15.35 14.80 22.58
CA ARG A 19 -14.32 15.76 23.02
C ARG A 19 -14.18 15.81 24.54
N TRP A 20 -15.13 15.25 25.29
CA TRP A 20 -15.10 15.26 26.75
C TRP A 20 -13.98 14.38 27.30
N PRO A 21 -13.43 14.71 28.49
CA PRO A 21 -12.40 13.92 29.16
C PRO A 21 -12.83 12.44 29.32
N GLU A 22 -11.96 11.51 28.92
CA GLU A 22 -12.29 10.08 28.87
C GLU A 22 -12.78 9.53 30.22
N GLY A 23 -12.12 9.91 31.31
CA GLY A 23 -12.47 9.46 32.66
C GLY A 23 -13.82 9.99 33.19
N GLU A 24 -14.35 11.05 32.59
CA GLU A 24 -15.60 11.70 33.04
C GLU A 24 -16.74 11.52 32.03
N ARG A 25 -16.44 11.15 30.77
CA ARG A 25 -17.43 11.05 29.68
C ARG A 25 -18.61 10.14 30.02
N ALA A 26 -18.35 8.95 30.58
CA ALA A 26 -19.41 8.02 30.94
C ALA A 26 -20.35 8.59 32.01
N ALA A 27 -19.79 9.25 33.03
CA ALA A 27 -20.57 9.88 34.08
C ALA A 27 -21.33 11.13 33.58
N ALA A 28 -20.79 11.85 32.60
CA ALA A 28 -21.42 13.01 31.97
C ALA A 28 -22.64 12.58 31.16
N LEU A 29 -22.47 11.54 30.34
CA LEU A 29 -23.57 10.93 29.60
C LEU A 29 -24.65 10.40 30.55
N ALA A 30 -24.27 9.72 31.63
CA ALA A 30 -25.23 9.24 32.62
C ALA A 30 -26.06 10.38 33.25
N LEU A 31 -25.44 11.54 33.52
CA LEU A 31 -26.15 12.71 34.06
C LEU A 31 -27.16 13.27 33.04
N VAL A 32 -26.77 13.36 31.77
CA VAL A 32 -27.66 13.79 30.69
C VAL A 32 -28.83 12.81 30.50
N GLN A 33 -28.56 11.50 30.54
CA GLN A 33 -29.59 10.46 30.43
C GLN A 33 -30.53 10.42 31.65
N ALA A 34 -30.04 10.80 32.83
CA ALA A 34 -30.86 10.94 34.03
C ALA A 34 -31.82 12.14 33.94
N GLY A 35 -31.68 13.02 32.95
CA GLY A 35 -32.59 14.13 32.69
C GLY A 35 -32.43 15.30 33.67
N ASP A 36 -31.24 15.47 34.24
CA ASP A 36 -30.95 16.61 35.11
C ASP A 36 -31.13 17.94 34.36
N ALA A 37 -31.98 18.82 34.89
CA ALA A 37 -32.40 20.04 34.19
C ALA A 37 -31.24 21.02 33.96
N ASP A 38 -30.37 21.18 34.96
CA ASP A 38 -29.23 22.09 34.87
C ASP A 38 -28.18 21.56 33.87
N ALA A 39 -27.95 20.25 33.86
CA ALA A 39 -27.09 19.60 32.88
C ALA A 39 -27.66 19.74 31.46
N LEU A 40 -28.96 19.52 31.26
CA LEU A 40 -29.60 19.69 29.96
C LEU A 40 -29.55 21.14 29.47
N SER A 41 -29.74 22.11 30.38
CA SER A 41 -29.60 23.54 30.06
C SER A 41 -28.17 23.88 29.64
N ALA A 42 -27.17 23.49 30.43
CA ALA A 42 -25.76 23.73 30.10
C ALA A 42 -25.36 23.12 28.75
N LEU A 43 -25.87 21.92 28.46
CA LEU A 43 -25.63 21.26 27.19
C LEU A 43 -26.33 21.97 26.02
N ALA A 44 -27.53 22.50 26.22
CA ALA A 44 -28.23 23.30 25.21
C ALA A 44 -27.49 24.60 24.90
N ASP A 45 -27.00 25.29 25.92
CA ASP A 45 -26.21 26.52 25.78
C ASP A 45 -24.91 26.26 24.98
N ALA A 46 -24.20 25.17 25.32
CA ALA A 46 -23.01 24.76 24.59
C ALA A 46 -23.31 24.43 23.11
N ARG A 47 -24.43 23.73 22.83
CA ARG A 47 -24.84 23.43 21.44
C ARG A 47 -25.18 24.69 20.65
N ALA A 48 -25.84 25.65 21.29
CA ALA A 48 -26.19 26.92 20.65
C ALA A 48 -24.92 27.68 20.25
N LEU A 49 -23.93 27.76 21.14
CA LEU A 49 -22.64 28.38 20.85
C LEU A 49 -21.89 27.63 19.74
N ASP A 50 -21.78 26.30 19.84
CA ASP A 50 -21.13 25.47 18.82
C ASP A 50 -21.77 25.69 17.44
N GLY A 51 -23.11 25.77 17.37
CA GLY A 51 -23.83 26.06 16.14
C GLY A 51 -23.55 27.46 15.56
N LEU A 52 -23.42 28.48 16.41
CA LEU A 52 -23.02 29.83 15.97
C LEU A 52 -21.60 29.85 15.41
N LEU A 53 -20.68 29.10 16.03
CA LEU A 53 -19.29 29.00 15.57
C LEU A 53 -19.18 28.21 14.27
N ASP A 54 -19.89 27.09 14.14
CA ASP A 54 -19.90 26.26 12.93
C ASP A 54 -20.53 26.98 11.72
N ALA A 55 -21.49 27.88 11.96
CA ALA A 55 -22.07 28.72 10.92
C ALA A 55 -21.10 29.79 10.37
N HIS A 56 -19.99 30.07 11.07
CA HIS A 56 -19.03 31.07 10.65
C HIS A 56 -18.18 30.59 9.47
N ALA A 57 -18.53 31.04 8.26
CA ALA A 57 -17.75 30.76 7.06
C ALA A 57 -16.55 31.71 6.92
N VAL A 58 -15.34 31.16 6.88
CA VAL A 58 -14.11 31.92 6.60
C VAL A 58 -13.81 31.88 5.10
N LYS A 59 -13.47 33.04 4.51
CA LYS A 59 -13.07 33.12 3.10
C LYS A 59 -11.81 32.29 2.85
N ALA A 60 -11.77 31.59 1.72
CA ALA A 60 -10.60 30.83 1.30
C ALA A 60 -9.32 31.72 1.32
N PRO A 61 -8.20 31.23 1.87
CA PRO A 61 -6.95 31.98 1.92
C PRO A 61 -6.41 32.26 0.51
N SER A 62 -5.64 33.35 0.36
CA SER A 62 -5.08 33.69 -0.94
C SER A 62 -4.02 32.66 -1.38
N PRO A 63 -3.89 32.38 -2.69
CA PRO A 63 -2.83 31.50 -3.20
C PRO A 63 -1.42 31.98 -2.82
N ALA A 64 -1.24 33.30 -2.69
CA ALA A 64 0.02 33.89 -2.25
C ALA A 64 0.37 33.53 -0.78
N LEU A 65 -0.63 33.44 0.11
CA LEU A 65 -0.39 32.99 1.48
C LEU A 65 0.04 31.53 1.52
N ALA A 66 -0.63 30.66 0.75
CA ALA A 66 -0.27 29.25 0.64
C ALA A 66 1.18 29.08 0.15
N ARG A 67 1.58 29.86 -0.86
CA ARG A 67 2.96 29.86 -1.38
C ARG A 67 3.98 30.27 -0.32
N ARG A 68 3.72 31.35 0.43
CA ARG A 68 4.61 31.81 1.51
C ARG A 68 4.77 30.76 2.60
N ILE A 69 3.70 30.05 2.97
CA ILE A 69 3.78 28.97 3.97
C ILE A 69 4.70 27.86 3.47
N VAL A 70 4.56 27.43 2.21
CA VAL A 70 5.42 26.40 1.61
C VAL A 70 6.88 26.86 1.55
N GLU A 71 7.13 28.12 1.17
CA GLU A 71 8.49 28.70 1.13
C GLU A 71 9.09 28.89 2.53
N SER A 72 8.26 29.13 3.55
CA SER A 72 8.69 29.26 4.95
C SER A 72 8.96 27.93 5.65
N ALA A 73 8.58 26.81 5.03
CA ALA A 73 8.80 25.50 5.63
C ALA A 73 10.32 25.28 5.78
N PRO A 74 10.79 24.89 6.98
CA PRO A 74 12.20 24.57 7.17
C PRO A 74 12.58 23.48 6.17
N ALA A 75 13.65 23.72 5.39
CA ALA A 75 14.19 22.75 4.47
C ALA A 75 14.66 21.53 5.28
N ARG A 76 13.75 20.57 5.49
CA ARG A 76 14.14 19.25 5.99
C ARG A 76 15.05 18.71 4.90
N PRO A 77 16.32 18.37 5.19
CA PRO A 77 17.18 17.80 4.17
C PRO A 77 16.43 16.61 3.61
N ALA A 78 16.07 16.69 2.33
CA ALA A 78 15.50 15.56 1.61
C ALA A 78 16.43 14.40 1.91
N ARG A 79 15.92 13.40 2.62
CA ARG A 79 16.70 12.28 3.12
C ARG A 79 17.63 11.87 1.98
N ALA A 80 18.94 11.90 2.24
CA ALA A 80 20.01 11.62 1.27
C ALA A 80 19.89 10.25 0.57
N PHE A 81 18.85 9.48 0.90
CA PHE A 81 18.41 8.24 0.28
C PHE A 81 18.17 8.33 -1.24
N TRP A 82 17.79 9.49 -1.77
CA TRP A 82 17.64 9.70 -3.23
C TRP A 82 18.95 10.06 -3.95
N ARG A 83 20.07 10.14 -3.23
CA ARG A 83 21.42 10.22 -3.81
C ARG A 83 22.12 8.85 -3.83
N ARG A 84 21.37 7.75 -4.03
CA ARG A 84 22.04 6.52 -4.46
C ARG A 84 22.56 6.74 -5.89
N PRO A 85 23.86 6.54 -6.12
CA PRO A 85 24.50 7.03 -7.30
C PRO A 85 24.08 6.13 -8.48
N ARG A 86 24.11 6.73 -9.66
CA ARG A 86 23.80 6.20 -10.99
C ARG A 86 24.69 5.01 -11.43
N ILE A 87 25.27 4.28 -10.47
CA ILE A 87 26.32 3.25 -10.61
C ILE A 87 25.71 1.83 -10.58
N TRP A 88 24.50 1.63 -10.05
CA TRP A 88 23.87 0.29 -10.04
C TRP A 88 23.40 -0.19 -11.43
N PHE A 89 23.24 0.72 -12.38
CA PHE A 89 22.89 0.40 -13.78
C PHE A 89 24.11 0.39 -14.71
N SER A 90 25.32 0.16 -14.21
CA SER A 90 26.42 -0.19 -15.12
C SER A 90 26.27 -1.67 -15.50
N GLY A 91 25.84 -1.95 -16.72
CA GLY A 91 25.59 -3.29 -17.28
C GLY A 91 26.76 -4.29 -17.23
N ALA A 92 27.88 -3.93 -16.62
CA ALA A 92 29.01 -4.82 -16.35
C ALA A 92 28.69 -5.92 -15.32
N GLY A 93 27.70 -5.74 -14.44
CA GLY A 93 27.35 -6.72 -13.40
C GLY A 93 26.73 -8.03 -13.93
N PHE A 94 26.08 -8.00 -15.10
CA PHE A 94 25.38 -9.17 -15.65
C PHE A 94 26.29 -10.12 -16.45
N ILE A 95 27.44 -9.64 -16.95
CA ILE A 95 28.37 -10.48 -17.74
C ILE A 95 29.08 -11.51 -16.84
N GLY A 96 29.40 -11.15 -15.59
CA GLY A 96 30.07 -12.05 -14.64
C GLY A 96 29.16 -13.17 -14.12
N ALA A 97 27.87 -12.90 -13.92
CA ALA A 97 26.92 -13.89 -13.41
C ALA A 97 26.62 -15.01 -14.43
N GLY A 98 26.63 -14.70 -15.73
CA GLY A 98 26.40 -15.68 -16.79
C GLY A 98 27.50 -16.75 -16.90
N ALA A 99 28.77 -16.34 -16.85
CA ALA A 99 29.90 -17.27 -16.98
C ALA A 99 29.99 -18.24 -15.79
N ALA A 100 29.76 -17.76 -14.56
CA ALA A 100 29.74 -18.59 -13.37
C ALA A 100 28.59 -19.62 -13.40
N GLY A 101 27.41 -19.24 -13.91
CA GLY A 101 26.28 -20.15 -14.08
C GLY A 101 26.56 -21.29 -15.06
N VAL A 102 27.19 -21.00 -16.21
CA VAL A 102 27.57 -22.03 -17.20
C VAL A 102 28.59 -23.02 -16.63
N ALA A 103 29.62 -22.53 -15.93
CA ALA A 103 30.63 -23.39 -15.32
C ALA A 103 30.04 -24.31 -14.23
N ALA A 104 29.16 -23.77 -13.39
CA ALA A 104 28.47 -24.55 -12.36
C ALA A 104 27.55 -25.62 -12.98
N GLY A 105 26.80 -25.29 -14.04
CA GLY A 105 25.95 -26.23 -14.76
C GLY A 105 26.75 -27.35 -15.43
N ALA A 106 27.87 -27.03 -16.08
CA ALA A 106 28.74 -28.02 -16.71
C ALA A 106 29.34 -29.01 -15.70
N LEU A 107 29.78 -28.51 -14.53
CA LEU A 107 30.27 -29.37 -13.45
C LEU A 107 29.17 -30.30 -12.91
N LEU A 108 27.95 -29.79 -12.76
CA LEU A 108 26.82 -30.57 -12.26
C LEU A 108 26.44 -31.69 -13.23
N VAL A 109 26.41 -31.42 -14.54
CA VAL A 109 26.18 -32.44 -15.57
C VAL A 109 27.31 -33.48 -15.59
N SER A 110 28.58 -33.06 -15.45
CA SER A 110 29.70 -34.00 -15.43
C SER A 110 29.70 -34.94 -14.23
N LEU A 111 29.16 -34.50 -13.08
CA LEU A 111 29.09 -35.31 -11.87
C LEU A 111 27.87 -36.25 -11.85
N LEU A 112 26.79 -35.88 -12.54
CA LEU A 112 25.53 -36.63 -12.56
C LEU A 112 25.33 -37.48 -13.82
N ALA A 113 26.16 -37.29 -14.86
CA ALA A 113 26.08 -38.09 -16.07
C ALA A 113 26.49 -39.54 -15.78
N PRO A 114 25.61 -40.53 -16.04
CA PRO A 114 25.98 -41.93 -15.89
C PRO A 114 27.07 -42.31 -16.89
N ALA A 115 28.03 -43.13 -16.45
CA ALA A 115 29.10 -43.61 -17.31
C ALA A 115 28.51 -44.37 -18.53
N PRO A 116 28.99 -44.12 -19.76
CA PRO A 116 28.51 -44.84 -20.93
C PRO A 116 28.77 -46.34 -20.74
N ALA A 117 27.71 -47.15 -20.89
CA ALA A 117 27.82 -48.60 -20.84
C ALA A 117 28.78 -49.08 -21.95
N PRO A 118 29.71 -50.00 -21.66
CA PRO A 118 30.65 -50.49 -22.65
C PRO A 118 29.90 -51.35 -23.67
N GLY A 119 29.68 -50.84 -24.88
CA GLY A 119 29.12 -51.69 -25.94
C GLY A 119 28.56 -51.05 -27.21
N GLU A 120 28.45 -49.73 -27.34
CA GLU A 120 27.76 -49.15 -28.51
C GLU A 120 28.73 -48.48 -29.50
N ASN A 121 28.99 -49.20 -30.61
CA ASN A 121 29.83 -48.77 -31.72
C ASN A 121 29.09 -47.75 -32.62
N PRO A 122 29.72 -46.64 -33.04
CA PRO A 122 29.04 -45.52 -33.69
C PRO A 122 28.77 -45.69 -35.20
N HIS A 123 28.76 -46.91 -35.75
CA HIS A 123 28.53 -47.15 -37.17
C HIS A 123 27.70 -48.42 -37.43
N ALA A 124 26.37 -48.32 -37.37
CA ALA A 124 25.43 -49.14 -38.16
C ALA A 124 23.99 -48.80 -37.76
N GLY A 125 23.32 -47.96 -38.55
CA GLY A 125 21.91 -47.64 -38.31
C GLY A 125 21.32 -46.73 -39.39
N TRP A 126 21.65 -47.02 -40.66
CA TRP A 126 20.96 -46.56 -41.86
C TRP A 126 19.45 -46.49 -41.62
N SER A 127 18.72 -45.42 -41.96
CA SER A 127 18.22 -45.17 -43.32
C SER A 127 17.18 -44.04 -43.28
N GLU A 128 17.00 -43.40 -44.44
CA GLU A 128 16.10 -42.27 -44.72
C GLU A 128 14.68 -42.42 -44.17
N GLN A 129 14.11 -41.32 -43.67
CA GLN A 129 12.65 -41.12 -43.64
C GLN A 129 12.32 -39.69 -44.10
N SER A 130 12.71 -39.42 -45.35
CA SER A 130 12.14 -38.35 -46.16
C SER A 130 10.70 -38.73 -46.55
N TYR A 131 9.75 -37.98 -46.02
CA TYR A 131 8.36 -37.73 -46.47
C TYR A 131 7.61 -38.80 -47.31
N SER A 132 6.60 -39.40 -46.70
CA SER A 132 5.33 -39.83 -47.30
C SER A 132 4.33 -39.93 -46.13
N GLY A 133 3.16 -39.30 -46.09
CA GLY A 133 2.19 -39.09 -47.16
C GLY A 133 0.94 -39.91 -46.83
N THR A 134 -0.08 -39.22 -46.29
CA THR A 134 -1.53 -39.56 -46.28
C THR A 134 -2.03 -40.86 -45.63
N ALA A 135 -2.92 -40.76 -44.63
CA ALA A 135 -4.37 -40.96 -44.80
C ALA A 135 -5.12 -40.92 -43.44
N PHE A 136 -6.28 -40.26 -43.44
CA PHE A 136 -7.29 -40.09 -42.36
C PHE A 136 -6.88 -39.15 -41.20
N GLY A 137 -7.57 -38.04 -40.89
CA GLY A 137 -8.88 -37.54 -41.33
C GLY A 137 -9.67 -37.05 -40.11
N GLY A 138 -9.91 -35.74 -40.01
CA GLY A 138 -10.87 -35.10 -39.08
C GLY A 138 -10.32 -34.81 -37.67
N ALA A 139 -10.44 -33.63 -37.07
CA ALA A 139 -11.14 -32.40 -37.44
C ALA A 139 -10.37 -31.19 -36.87
N LEU A 140 -10.09 -30.20 -37.72
CA LEU A 140 -9.82 -28.83 -37.27
C LEU A 140 -11.16 -28.23 -36.89
N SER A 141 -11.32 -27.91 -35.62
CA SER A 141 -12.47 -27.21 -35.07
C SER A 141 -12.66 -25.87 -35.76
N ASP A 142 -13.81 -25.74 -36.39
CA ASP A 142 -14.43 -24.58 -37.00
C ASP A 142 -14.43 -23.35 -36.06
N TRP A 143 -13.84 -22.23 -36.50
CA TRP A 143 -14.19 -20.87 -36.09
C TRP A 143 -13.79 -19.91 -37.22
N SER A 144 -14.72 -19.66 -38.16
CA SER A 144 -14.68 -18.49 -39.04
C SER A 144 -16.08 -17.89 -39.19
N ASP A 145 -16.15 -16.61 -38.81
CA ASP A 145 -17.08 -15.56 -39.19
C ASP A 145 -18.56 -15.63 -38.77
N GLN A 146 -18.89 -14.73 -37.84
CA GLN A 146 -20.02 -13.81 -38.01
C GLN A 146 -19.61 -12.41 -37.57
#